data_AF-A0A967L3A2-F1
#
_entry.id   AF-A0A967L3A2-F1
#
_cell.length_a   1.000
_cell.length_b   1.000
_cell.length_c   1.000
_cell.angle_alpha   90.00
_cell.angle_beta   90.00
_cell.angle_gamma   90.00
#
_symmetry.space_group_name_H-M   'P 1'
#
loop_
_entity.id
_entity.type
_entity.pdbx_description
1 polymer ?
#
loop_
_entity_poly.entity_id
_entity_poly.type
_entity_poly.pdbx_seq_one_letter_code
_entity_poly.pdbx_strand_id
1 'polypeptide(L)' 'PHPGDLGRRIYENVSKEGWGEWLQRLQMIINENGLNSADPRSLEIIEQHMLGFLFGEGDFGGLPQGFRAGAKK' A
#
# COMPACT_ATOMS: atom_id res chain seq x y z
N PRO A 1 -5.80 -0.33 20.66
CA PRO A 1 -5.50 -1.50 19.81
C PRO A 1 -6.63 -1.72 18.79
N HIS A 2 -6.45 -1.31 17.53
CA HIS A 2 -7.26 -1.89 16.45
C HIS A 2 -6.59 -3.23 16.10
N PRO A 3 -7.16 -4.38 16.52
CA PRO A 3 -6.57 -5.68 16.27
C PRO A 3 -7.03 -6.12 14.89
N GLY A 4 -6.39 -5.59 13.85
CA GLY A 4 -6.49 -6.14 12.50
C GLY A 4 -5.35 -7.12 12.32
N ASP A 5 -5.65 -8.39 12.02
CA ASP A 5 -4.68 -9.43 11.63
C ASP A 5 -3.67 -8.91 10.59
N LEU A 6 -4.14 -8.03 9.71
CA LEU A 6 -3.37 -7.33 8.70
C LEU A 6 -2.22 -6.49 9.27
N GLY A 7 -2.47 -5.70 10.33
CA GLY A 7 -1.44 -4.84 10.93
C GLY A 7 -0.30 -5.64 11.55
N ARG A 8 -0.63 -6.81 12.12
CA ARG A 8 0.37 -7.76 12.61
C ARG A 8 1.13 -8.40 11.45
N ARG A 9 0.42 -8.84 10.42
CA ARG A 9 1.02 -9.48 9.23
C ARG A 9 2.00 -8.55 8.51
N ILE A 10 1.66 -7.26 8.39
CA ILE A 10 2.57 -6.22 7.86
C ILE A 10 3.80 -6.10 8.75
N TYR A 11 3.60 -5.97 10.07
CA TYR A 11 4.72 -5.82 11.00
C TYR A 11 5.69 -7.01 10.95
N GLU A 12 5.18 -8.23 10.76
CA GLU A 12 5.99 -9.46 10.74
C GLU A 12 6.64 -9.76 9.37
N ASN A 13 5.99 -9.41 8.25
CA ASN A 13 6.45 -9.78 6.91
C ASN A 13 7.05 -8.62 6.11
N VAL A 14 6.86 -7.38 6.56
CA VAL A 14 7.28 -6.18 5.81
C VAL A 14 8.38 -5.45 6.58
N SER A 15 9.53 -5.31 5.93
CA SER A 15 10.64 -4.50 6.45
C SER A 15 10.27 -3.02 6.55
N LYS A 16 10.91 -2.29 7.48
CA LYS A 16 10.74 -0.83 7.64
C LYS A 16 10.93 -0.05 6.32
N GLU A 17 11.86 -0.49 5.47
CA GLU A 17 12.10 0.12 4.17
C GLU A 17 10.91 -0.08 3.21
N GLY A 18 10.39 -1.32 3.09
CA GLY A 18 9.24 -1.62 2.25
C GLY A 18 7.96 -0.92 2.73
N TRP A 19 7.80 -0.77 4.04
CA TRP A 19 6.71 0.05 4.60
C TRP A 19 6.85 1.53 4.22
N GLY A 20 8.07 2.07 4.19
CA GLY A 20 8.35 3.42 3.72
C GLY A 20 7.98 3.62 2.25
N GLU A 21 8.32 2.67 1.39
CA GLU A 21 7.93 2.70 -0.03
C GLU A 21 6.41 2.60 -0.21
N TRP A 22 5.75 1.77 0.60
CA TRP A 22 4.28 1.68 0.61
C TRP A 22 3.62 3.01 0.97
N LEU A 23 4.11 3.73 1.98
CA LEU A 23 3.54 5.04 2.35
C LEU A 23 3.67 6.08 1.23
N GLN A 24 4.79 6.09 0.49
CA GLN A 24 4.95 6.94 -0.69
C GLN A 24 3.93 6.59 -1.78
N ARG A 25 3.74 5.28 -2.02
CA ARG A 25 2.78 4.78 -3.00
C ARG A 25 1.34 5.06 -2.59
N LEU A 26 1.00 4.89 -1.31
CA LEU A 26 -0.30 5.18 -0.73
C LEU A 26 -0.70 6.64 -0.97
N GLN A 27 0.23 7.58 -0.75
CA GLN A 27 -0.03 9.00 -0.98
C GLN A 27 -0.35 9.29 -2.45
N MET A 28 0.34 8.64 -3.39
CA MET A 28 0.02 8.73 -4.82
C MET A 28 -1.35 8.14 -5.15
N ILE A 29 -1.66 6.94 -4.66
CA ILE A 29 -2.95 6.27 -4.89
C ILE A 29 -4.11 7.13 -4.37
N ILE A 30 -3.95 7.71 -3.18
CA ILE A 30 -4.92 8.61 -2.56
C ILE A 30 -5.19 9.83 -3.45
N ASN A 31 -4.12 10.46 -3.96
CA ASN A 31 -4.27 11.65 -4.80
C ASN A 31 -4.84 11.33 -6.18
N GLU A 32 -4.42 10.24 -6.83
CA GLU A 32 -4.89 9.87 -8.17
C GLU A 32 -6.34 9.37 -8.19
N ASN A 33 -6.74 8.60 -7.19
CA ASN A 33 -8.09 8.03 -7.10
C ASN A 33 -9.04 8.87 -6.23
N GLY A 34 -8.55 9.97 -5.64
CA GLY A 34 -9.33 10.80 -4.73
C GLY A 34 -9.81 10.06 -3.47
N LEU A 35 -9.02 9.12 -2.97
CA LEU A 35 -9.39 8.29 -1.82
C LEU A 35 -9.19 9.03 -0.50
N ASN A 36 -9.86 8.56 0.55
CA ASN A 36 -9.69 9.08 1.90
C ASN A 36 -9.40 7.93 2.87
N SER A 37 -8.27 7.99 3.59
CA SER A 37 -7.92 6.96 4.59
C SER A 37 -8.88 6.89 5.78
N ALA A 38 -9.76 7.89 5.95
CA ALA A 38 -10.83 7.87 6.94
C ALA A 38 -12.15 7.25 6.40
N ASP A 39 -12.26 7.01 5.09
CA ASP A 39 -13.45 6.42 4.49
C ASP A 39 -13.28 4.89 4.35
N PRO A 40 -14.24 4.08 4.85
CA PRO A 40 -14.12 2.63 4.84
C PRO A 40 -14.11 2.03 3.42
N ARG A 41 -14.76 2.65 2.42
CA ARG A 41 -14.72 2.14 1.04
C ARG A 41 -13.36 2.39 0.40
N SER A 42 -12.76 3.53 0.72
CA SER A 42 -11.39 3.84 0.33
C SER A 42 -10.39 2.90 1.00
N LEU A 43 -10.62 2.51 2.26
CA LEU A 43 -9.77 1.57 2.97
C LEU A 43 -9.74 0.20 2.27
N GLU A 44 -10.87 -0.31 1.78
CA GLU A 44 -10.90 -1.57 1.02
C GLU A 44 -9.99 -1.50 -0.22
N ILE A 45 -10.04 -0.41 -0.98
CA ILE A 45 -9.20 -0.20 -2.18
C ILE A 45 -7.71 -0.09 -1.78
N ILE A 46 -7.42 0.72 -0.75
CA ILE A 46 -6.07 0.89 -0.21
C ILE A 46 -5.49 -0.46 0.22
N GLU A 47 -6.30 -1.30 0.86
CA GLU A 47 -5.91 -2.63 1.33
C GLU A 47 -5.57 -3.57 0.18
N GLN A 48 -6.36 -3.56 -0.89
CA GLN A 48 -6.07 -4.33 -2.12
C GLN A 48 -4.74 -3.92 -2.75
N HIS A 49 -4.47 -2.61 -2.85
CA HIS A 49 -3.18 -2.12 -3.33
C HIS A 49 -2.01 -2.47 -2.41
N MET A 50 -2.25 -2.47 -1.09
CA MET A 50 -1.25 -2.82 -0.09
C MET A 50 -0.86 -4.29 -0.18
N LEU A 51 -1.85 -5.19 -0.26
CA LEU A 51 -1.66 -6.62 -0.42
C LEU A 51 -0.92 -6.92 -1.73
N GLY A 52 -1.27 -6.24 -2.82
CA GLY A 52 -0.58 -6.36 -4.09
C GLY A 52 0.88 -5.92 -4.04
N PHE A 53 1.17 -4.79 -3.39
CA PHE A 53 2.54 -4.26 -3.33
C PHE A 53 3.44 -4.99 -2.32
N LEU A 54 2.94 -5.22 -1.12
CA LEU A 54 3.72 -5.77 -0.01
C LEU A 54 3.81 -7.30 -0.02
N PHE A 55 2.76 -7.96 -0.51
CA PHE A 55 2.66 -9.42 -0.49
C PHE A 55 2.58 -10.05 -1.89
N GLY A 56 2.48 -9.24 -2.95
CA GLY A 56 2.27 -9.74 -4.30
C GLY A 56 0.89 -10.38 -4.50
N GLU A 57 -0.06 -10.09 -3.61
CA GLU A 57 -1.40 -10.68 -3.60
C GLU A 57 -2.40 -9.77 -4.33
N GLY A 58 -2.97 -10.24 -5.43
CA GLY A 58 -4.00 -9.52 -6.19
C GLY A 58 -3.50 -8.81 -7.45
N ASP A 59 -4.45 -8.35 -8.27
CA ASP A 59 -4.19 -7.77 -9.60
C ASP A 59 -3.54 -6.36 -9.53
N PHE A 60 -3.62 -5.73 -8.36
CA PHE A 60 -3.09 -4.37 -8.10
C PHE A 60 -1.61 -4.33 -7.71
N GLY A 61 -0.90 -5.46 -7.76
CA GLY A 61 0.55 -5.52 -7.54
C GLY A 61 1.36 -4.77 -8.59
N GLY A 62 0.79 -4.54 -9.77
CA GLY A 62 1.38 -3.71 -10.82
C GLY A 62 1.66 -2.28 -10.33
N LEU A 63 2.82 -1.73 -10.71
CA LEU A 63 3.19 -0.33 -10.44
C LEU A 63 2.07 0.58 -10.98
N PRO A 64 1.53 1.55 -10.20
CA PRO A 64 0.61 2.52 -10.77
C PRO A 64 1.35 3.27 -11.88
N GLN A 65 0.61 3.78 -12.87
CA GLN A 65 1.14 4.26 -14.14
C GLN A 65 2.23 5.36 -14.02
N GLY A 66 2.39 5.97 -12.83
CA GLY A 66 3.46 6.92 -12.48
C GLY A 66 4.60 6.42 -11.56
N PHE A 67 4.59 5.18 -11.06
CA PHE A 67 5.60 4.69 -10.10
C PHE A 67 6.85 4.17 -10.81
N ARG A 68 7.90 4.99 -10.82
CA ARG A 68 9.26 4.57 -11.19
C ARG A 68 9.95 3.99 -9.96
N ALA A 69 9.87 2.67 -9.78
CA ALA A 69 10.73 1.97 -8.82
C ALA A 69 12.18 2.11 -9.29
N GLY A 70 12.98 2.92 -8.59
CA GLY A 70 14.42 3.01 -8.82
C GLY A 70 14.91 4.30 -9.46
N ALA A 71 15.22 5.27 -8.60
CA ALA A 71 16.36 6.16 -8.80
C ALA A 71 17.29 6.05 -7.58
N LYS A 72 17.79 4.85 -7.31
CA LYS A 72 19.08 4.69 -6.62
C LYS A 72 20.08 4.22 -7.67
N LYS A 73 20.90 5.17 -8.16
CA LYS A 73 22.20 4.87 -8.74
C LYS A 73 23.19 4.57 -7.62
#